data_AF-A0A2I0BF08-F1
#
_entry.id   AF-A0A2I0BF08-F1
#
_cell.length_a   1.000
_cell.length_b   1.000
_cell.length_c   1.000
_cell.angle_alpha   90.00
_cell.angle_beta   90.00
_cell.angle_gamma   90.00
#
_symmetry.space_group_name_H-M   'P 1'
#
loop_
_entity.id
_entity.type
_entity.pdbx_description
1 polymer ?
#
loop_
_entity_poly.entity_id
_entity_poly.type
_entity_poly.pdbx_seq_one_letter_code
_entity_poly.pdbx_strand_id
1 'polypeptide(L)'
;MSLHVHCHISGGHFVLDILAKLRYHIFCRELPVVLTAFVHGDGGLFRSFPELEDALVWVYFHSNSPEFNRVECWGPLREAAGRGRPEEAADRGLDSEVEPMWPAPQQR
;
A
#
# COMPACT_ATOMS: atom_id res chain seq x y z
N MET A 1 -5.40 -7.23 17.03
CA MET A 1 -4.82 -8.19 16.05
C MET A 1 -3.82 -7.42 15.18
N SER A 2 -2.89 -8.10 14.50
CA SER A 2 -1.88 -7.46 13.63
C SER A 2 -1.70 -8.26 12.33
N LEU A 3 -1.35 -7.56 11.25
CA LEU A 3 -1.01 -8.15 9.97
C LEU A 3 0.51 -8.14 9.80
N HIS A 4 1.10 -9.32 9.60
CA HIS A 4 2.54 -9.45 9.38
C HIS A 4 2.79 -9.80 7.91
N VAL A 5 3.50 -8.92 7.21
CA VAL A 5 3.83 -9.07 5.79
C VAL A 5 5.30 -9.34 5.64
N HIS A 6 5.65 -10.46 5.02
CA HIS A 6 7.05 -10.86 4.82
C HIS A 6 7.44 -10.69 3.34
N CYS A 7 8.31 -9.73 3.06
CA CYS A 7 8.84 -9.45 1.73
C CYS A 7 10.27 -9.99 1.62
N HIS A 8 10.49 -10.96 0.73
CA HIS A 8 11.82 -11.51 0.47
C HIS A 8 12.53 -10.71 -0.62
N ILE A 9 13.49 -9.88 -0.21
CA ILE A 9 14.24 -8.97 -1.08
C ILE A 9 15.41 -9.68 -1.77
N SER A 10 16.15 -10.50 -1.03
CA SER A 10 17.33 -11.20 -1.51
C SER A 10 17.56 -12.50 -0.74
N GLY A 11 18.59 -13.28 -1.08
CA GLY A 11 18.82 -14.62 -0.54
C GLY A 11 18.36 -15.76 -1.47
N GLY A 12 18.87 -16.97 -1.20
CA GLY A 12 18.61 -18.20 -1.99
C GLY A 12 19.50 -18.38 -3.23
N HIS A 13 19.77 -17.32 -4.00
CA HIS A 13 20.65 -17.38 -5.18
C HIS A 13 21.29 -16.00 -5.49
N PHE A 14 22.54 -15.97 -5.96
CA PHE A 14 23.32 -14.74 -6.20
C PHE A 14 22.64 -13.69 -7.10
N VAL A 15 21.90 -14.13 -8.13
CA VAL A 15 21.12 -13.22 -9.00
C VAL A 15 20.11 -12.40 -8.19
N LEU A 16 19.56 -12.99 -7.13
CA LEU A 16 18.58 -12.31 -6.30
C LEU A 16 19.20 -11.20 -5.46
N ASP A 17 20.49 -11.30 -5.16
CA ASP A 17 21.24 -10.28 -4.44
C ASP A 17 21.55 -9.08 -5.36
N ILE A 18 21.87 -9.32 -6.64
CA ILE A 18 22.08 -8.25 -7.64
C ILE A 18 20.83 -7.38 -7.79
N LEU A 19 19.65 -7.99 -7.80
CA LEU A 19 18.37 -7.31 -7.99
C LEU A 19 17.70 -6.87 -6.68
N ALA A 20 18.39 -6.97 -5.54
CA ALA A 20 17.84 -6.65 -4.23
C ALA A 20 17.24 -5.24 -4.18
N LYS A 21 17.96 -4.25 -4.71
CA LYS A 21 17.50 -2.85 -4.75
C LYS A 21 16.22 -2.66 -5.56
N LEU A 22 16.12 -3.32 -6.71
CA LEU A 22 14.93 -3.27 -7.56
C LEU A 22 13.73 -3.89 -6.85
N ARG A 23 13.88 -5.10 -6.29
CA ARG A 23 12.79 -5.77 -5.57
C ARG A 23 12.34 -4.99 -4.34
N TYR A 24 13.30 -4.46 -3.58
CA TYR A 24 12.99 -3.58 -2.46
C TYR A 24 12.12 -2.39 -2.91
N HIS A 25 12.49 -1.72 -3.99
CA HIS A 25 11.72 -0.60 -4.53
C HIS A 25 10.30 -1.01 -4.99
N ILE A 26 10.17 -2.14 -5.68
CA ILE A 26 8.86 -2.66 -6.10
C ILE A 26 7.97 -2.93 -4.89
N PHE A 27 8.50 -3.59 -3.85
CA PHE A 27 7.70 -3.85 -2.65
C PHE A 27 7.28 -2.55 -1.96
N CYS A 28 8.18 -1.59 -1.75
CA CYS A 28 7.81 -0.32 -1.14
C CYS A 28 6.70 0.41 -1.91
N ARG A 29 6.74 0.34 -3.25
CA ARG A 29 5.79 1.02 -4.12
C ARG A 29 4.44 0.31 -4.23
N GLU A 30 4.44 -1.00 -4.42
CA GLU A 30 3.24 -1.76 -4.78
C GLU A 30 2.56 -2.40 -3.57
N LEU A 31 3.24 -2.52 -2.42
CA LEU A 31 2.64 -3.17 -1.25
C LEU A 31 1.37 -2.49 -0.73
N PRO A 32 1.21 -1.15 -0.74
CA PRO A 32 -0.07 -0.52 -0.40
C PRO A 32 -1.23 -0.99 -1.30
N VAL A 33 -0.98 -1.22 -2.59
CA VAL A 33 -1.97 -1.76 -3.53
C VAL A 33 -2.33 -3.20 -3.16
N VAL A 34 -1.36 -4.01 -2.79
CA VAL A 34 -1.59 -5.37 -2.29
C VAL A 34 -2.45 -5.37 -1.02
N LEU A 35 -2.15 -4.49 -0.06
CA LEU A 35 -2.95 -4.32 1.15
C LEU A 35 -4.38 -3.88 0.84
N THR A 36 -4.55 -3.00 -0.13
CA THR A 36 -5.87 -2.60 -0.64
C THR A 36 -6.62 -3.79 -1.21
N ALA A 37 -5.96 -4.61 -2.03
CA ALA A 37 -6.55 -5.81 -2.62
C ALA A 37 -6.97 -6.84 -1.55
N PHE A 38 -6.23 -6.99 -0.45
CA PHE A 38 -6.63 -7.84 0.67
C PHE A 38 -7.94 -7.37 1.31
N VAL A 39 -8.05 -6.07 1.65
CA VAL A 39 -9.26 -5.53 2.26
C VAL A 39 -10.49 -5.71 1.36
N HIS A 40 -10.34 -5.47 0.05
CA HIS A 40 -11.44 -5.57 -0.91
C HIS A 40 -11.77 -7.02 -1.28
N GLY A 41 -10.76 -7.88 -1.41
CA GLY A 41 -10.92 -9.29 -1.75
C GLY A 41 -11.62 -10.09 -0.64
N ASP A 42 -11.32 -9.75 0.61
CA ASP A 42 -11.87 -10.42 1.79
C ASP A 42 -12.98 -9.61 2.48
N GLY A 43 -13.76 -8.82 1.73
CA GLY A 43 -14.77 -7.92 2.32
C GLY A 43 -15.79 -8.60 3.25
N GLY A 44 -16.04 -9.90 3.10
CA GLY A 44 -16.85 -10.67 4.06
C GLY A 44 -16.22 -10.76 5.46
N LEU A 45 -14.91 -11.00 5.51
CA LEU A 45 -14.13 -11.04 6.75
C LEU A 45 -14.18 -9.67 7.46
N PHE A 46 -13.95 -8.59 6.72
CA PHE A 46 -13.95 -7.23 7.27
C PHE A 46 -15.34 -6.76 7.73
N ARG A 47 -16.43 -7.24 7.10
CA ARG A 47 -17.79 -7.00 7.62
C ARG A 47 -18.07 -7.73 8.93
N SER A 48 -17.54 -8.95 9.08
CA SER A 48 -17.69 -9.73 10.31
C SER A 48 -16.77 -9.25 11.44
N PHE A 49 -15.61 -8.68 11.10
CA PHE A 49 -14.59 -8.20 12.04
C PHE A 49 -14.06 -6.81 11.62
N PRO A 50 -14.83 -5.74 11.83
CA PRO A 50 -14.43 -4.38 11.43
C PRO A 50 -13.12 -3.91 12.11
N GLU A 51 -12.81 -4.44 13.30
CA GLU A 51 -11.59 -4.12 14.04
C GLU A 51 -10.29 -4.53 13.32
N LEU A 52 -10.37 -5.34 12.26
CA LEU A 52 -9.22 -5.69 11.42
C LEU A 52 -8.69 -4.51 10.63
N GLU A 53 -9.50 -3.48 10.37
CA GLU A 53 -9.03 -2.25 9.71
C GLU A 53 -8.04 -1.45 10.58
N ASP A 54 -8.17 -1.58 11.91
CA ASP A 54 -7.28 -1.01 12.92
C ASP A 54 -6.00 -1.84 13.17
N ALA A 55 -5.91 -3.05 12.59
CA ALA A 55 -4.79 -3.93 12.84
C ALA A 55 -3.47 -3.31 12.39
N LEU A 56 -2.47 -3.29 13.27
CA LEU A 56 -1.13 -2.81 12.92
C LEU A 56 -0.51 -3.69 11.85
N VAL A 57 0.01 -3.07 10.79
CA VAL A 57 0.73 -3.73 9.71
C VAL A 57 2.23 -3.65 9.97
N TRP A 58 2.85 -4.81 10.14
CA TRP A 58 4.29 -4.96 10.26
C TRP A 58 4.85 -5.54 8.96
N VAL A 59 5.76 -4.82 8.33
CA VAL A 59 6.41 -5.24 7.08
C VAL A 59 7.85 -5.64 7.37
N TYR A 60 8.18 -6.88 7.06
CA TYR A 60 9.51 -7.45 7.24
C TYR A 60 10.17 -7.58 5.87
N PHE A 61 11.20 -6.78 5.64
CA PHE A 61 12.05 -6.90 4.46
C PHE A 61 13.21 -7.83 4.79
N HIS A 62 13.19 -9.05 4.26
CA HIS A 62 14.23 -10.06 4.46
C HIS A 62 15.28 -9.96 3.37
N SER A 63 16.54 -9.72 3.74
CA SER A 63 17.64 -9.52 2.80
C SER A 63 18.98 -9.95 3.39
N ASN A 64 19.87 -10.48 2.55
CA ASN A 64 21.29 -10.68 2.88
C ASN A 64 22.04 -9.35 2.99
N SER A 65 21.62 -8.32 2.24
CA SER A 65 22.18 -6.97 2.35
C SER A 65 21.56 -6.24 3.56
N PRO A 66 22.36 -5.77 4.53
CA PRO A 66 21.86 -5.03 5.70
C PRO A 66 21.06 -3.77 5.36
N GLU A 67 21.34 -3.13 4.22
CA GLU A 67 20.62 -1.93 3.76
C GLU A 67 19.12 -2.18 3.58
N PHE A 68 18.74 -3.40 3.19
CA PHE A 68 17.35 -3.78 2.91
C PHE A 68 16.78 -4.75 3.95
N ASN A 69 17.55 -5.16 4.95
CA ASN A 69 17.08 -6.08 5.98
C ASN A 69 16.54 -5.29 7.18
N ARG A 70 15.22 -5.07 7.21
CA ARG A 70 14.58 -4.24 8.24
C ARG A 70 13.12 -4.60 8.46
N VAL A 71 12.61 -4.15 9.60
CA VAL A 71 11.20 -4.26 9.97
C VAL A 71 10.63 -2.85 10.07
N GLU A 72 9.48 -2.63 9.43
CA GLU A 72 8.78 -1.35 9.44
C GLU A 72 7.36 -1.52 9.98
N CYS A 73 6.93 -0.59 10.82
CA CYS A 73 5.52 -0.46 11.20
C CYS A 73 4.85 0.50 10.23
N TRP A 74 3.86 0.00 9.49
CA TRP A 74 3.11 0.79 8.52
C TRP A 74 1.84 1.42 9.08
N GLY A 75 1.60 1.23 10.38
CA GLY A 75 0.40 1.73 11.06
C GLY A 75 -0.82 0.82 10.84
N PRO A 76 -2.03 1.28 11.17
CA PRO A 76 -3.28 0.57 10.93
C PRO A 76 -3.46 0.16 9.46
N LEU A 77 -4.10 -0.98 9.20
CA LEU A 77 -4.29 -1.53 7.85
C LEU A 77 -4.96 -0.55 6.89
N ARG A 78 -5.99 0.18 7.34
CA ARG A 78 -6.66 1.22 6.52
C ARG A 78 -5.70 2.34 6.08
N GLU A 79 -4.74 2.72 6.92
CA GLU A 79 -3.75 3.76 6.62
C GLU A 79 -2.65 3.19 5.73
N ALA A 80 -2.15 1.99 6.06
CA ALA A 80 -1.11 1.31 5.31
C ALA A 80 -1.53 1.03 3.86
N ALA A 81 -2.79 0.66 3.62
CA ALA A 81 -3.36 0.50 2.28
C ALA A 81 -3.43 1.82 1.49
N GLY A 82 -3.62 2.96 2.17
CA GLY A 82 -3.69 4.29 1.57
C GLY A 82 -2.33 4.92 1.20
N ARG A 83 -1.21 4.41 1.74
CA ARG A 83 0.14 5.00 1.58
C ARG A 83 0.65 5.15 0.14
N GLY A 84 0.08 4.43 -0.82
CA GLY A 84 0.49 4.46 -2.24
C GLY A 84 -0.36 5.35 -3.13
N ARG A 85 -1.44 5.95 -2.61
CA ARG A 85 -2.26 6.88 -3.38
C ARG A 85 -1.51 8.21 -3.49
N PRO A 86 -1.33 8.80 -4.69
CA PRO A 86 -0.93 10.19 -4.78
C PRO A 86 -1.93 10.99 -3.95
N GLU A 87 -1.42 11.78 -3.01
CA GLU A 87 -2.21 12.68 -2.18
C GLU A 87 -3.18 13.47 -3.09
N GLU A 88 -4.49 13.21 -2.95
CA GLU A 88 -5.49 14.21 -3.32
C GLU A 88 -5.18 15.40 -2.42
N ALA A 89 -4.55 16.40 -3.01
CA ALA A 89 -4.11 17.62 -2.36
C ALA A 89 -5.20 18.12 -1.42
N ALA A 90 -4.90 18.14 -0.13
CA ALA A 90 -5.47 19.04 0.86
C ALA A 90 -6.94 19.44 0.61
N ASP A 91 -7.89 18.54 0.88
CA ASP A 91 -9.26 18.95 1.18
C ASP A 91 -9.31 19.57 2.58
N ARG A 92 -8.71 20.76 2.69
CA ARG A 92 -8.99 21.74 3.74
C ARG A 92 -9.28 23.07 3.05
N GLY A 93 -10.53 23.19 2.61
CA GLY A 93 -11.30 24.43 2.61
C GLY A 93 -10.74 25.58 1.79
N LEU A 94 -11.15 25.65 0.53
CA LEU A 94 -11.44 26.93 -0.13
C LEU A 94 -12.65 26.72 -1.05
N ASP A 95 -13.80 27.16 -0.55
CA ASP A 95 -14.98 27.43 -1.36
C ASP A 95 -14.60 28.41 -2.48
N SER A 96 -14.55 27.95 -3.71
CA SER A 96 -14.80 28.81 -4.88
C SER A 96 -15.29 27.95 -6.04
N GLU A 97 -16.49 28.27 -6.50
CA GLU A 97 -17.17 27.66 -7.64
C GLU A 97 -16.26 27.60 -8.86
N VAL A 98 -15.97 26.38 -9.34
CA VAL A 98 -15.47 26.15 -10.69
C VAL A 98 -16.47 25.23 -11.39
N GLU A 99 -17.34 25.85 -12.17
CA GLU A 99 -18.23 25.19 -13.14
C GLU A 99 -17.44 24.16 -13.97
N PRO A 100 -17.94 22.92 -14.14
CA PRO A 100 -17.23 21.90 -14.91
C PRO A 100 -17.24 22.25 -16.40
N MET A 101 -16.09 22.74 -16.89
CA MET A 101 -15.79 22.93 -18.30
C MET A 101 -15.58 21.57 -19.00
N TRP A 102 -16.66 20.84 -19.23
CA TRP A 102 -16.67 19.76 -20.22
C TRP A 102 -18.04 19.68 -20.91
N PRO A 103 -18.12 19.77 -22.25
CA PRO A 103 -19.40 19.62 -22.93
C PRO A 103 -19.83 18.15 -22.89
N ALA A 104 -21.12 17.93 -22.57
CA ALA A 104 -21.73 16.61 -22.57
C ALA A 104 -21.63 15.94 -23.96
N PRO A 105 -21.49 14.60 -24.05
CA PRO A 105 -21.48 13.89 -25.32
C PRO A 105 -22.81 14.09 -26.05
N GLN A 106 -22.78 14.57 -27.28
CA GLN A 106 -23.95 14.63 -28.14
C GLN A 106 -24.34 13.21 -28.57
N GLN A 107 -25.48 12.74 -28.06
CA GLN A 107 -26.16 11.55 -28.59
C GLN A 107 -26.67 11.87 -29.99
N ARG A 108 -26.32 11.03 -30.97
CA ARG A 108 -27.04 10.85 -32.23
C ARG A 108 -27.73 9.49 -32.21
#